data_AF-A0A3D4P9U4-F1
#
_entry.id   AF-A0A3D4P9U4-F1
#
_cell.length_a   1.000
_cell.length_b   1.000
_cell.length_c   1.000
_cell.angle_alpha   90.00
_cell.angle_beta   90.00
_cell.angle_gamma   90.00
#
_symmetry.space_group_name_H-M   'P 1'
#
loop_
_entity.id
_entity.type
_entity.pdbx_description
1 polymer ?
#
loop_
_entity_poly.entity_id
_entity_poly.type
_entity_poly.pdbx_seq_one_letter_code
_entity_poly.pdbx_strand_id
1 'polypeptide(L)'
;VIQDELNVKTITTVDNLDGIVQYAYKPNLKTLGPKYGKLLGMLRKDLPNLAPEILAPLRSGSNVSIEMGGETIELEPDDVLVSTEQSSEWGTADDSGVQVAISTKLSPELIEEGMARDFV
;
A
#
# COMPACT_ATOMS: atom_id res chain seq x y z
N VAL A 1 17.34 14.47 14.11
CA VAL A 1 17.75 14.45 12.69
C VAL A 1 16.53 14.45 11.78
N ILE A 2 15.75 13.37 11.63
CA ILE A 2 14.56 13.36 10.74
C ILE A 2 13.55 14.46 11.09
N GLN A 3 13.23 14.65 12.37
CA GLN A 3 12.29 15.69 12.83
C GLN A 3 12.79 17.11 12.54
N ASP A 4 14.08 17.34 12.76
CA ASP A 4 14.72 18.65 12.62
C ASP A 4 14.90 19.05 11.15
N GLU A 5 15.21 18.10 10.26
CA GLU A 5 15.42 18.36 8.83
C GLU A 5 14.11 18.50 8.05
N LEU A 6 13.07 17.73 8.41
CA LEU A 6 11.79 17.74 7.71
C LEU A 6 10.73 18.64 8.36
N ASN A 7 11.05 19.34 9.46
CA ASN A 7 10.08 20.12 10.24
C ASN A 7 8.82 19.31 10.61
N VAL A 8 8.96 18.02 10.91
CA VAL A 8 7.84 17.15 11.26
C VAL A 8 7.62 17.14 12.78
N LYS A 9 6.39 17.42 13.22
CA LYS A 9 6.04 17.54 14.65
C LYS A 9 6.00 16.17 15.35
N THR A 10 5.54 15.13 14.66
CA THR A 10 5.33 13.78 15.22
C THR A 10 5.76 12.72 14.22
N ILE A 11 6.38 11.65 14.71
CA ILE A 11 6.72 10.46 13.92
C ILE A 11 6.09 9.25 14.60
N THR A 12 5.36 8.44 13.83
CA THR A 12 4.74 7.21 14.28
C THR A 12 5.24 6.06 13.40
N THR A 13 5.78 5.01 14.02
CA THR A 13 6.14 3.77 13.33
C THR A 13 4.96 2.81 13.36
N VAL A 14 4.66 2.21 12.21
CA VAL A 14 3.58 1.22 12.05
C VAL A 14 4.14 0.00 11.32
N ASP A 15 3.61 -1.18 11.60
CA ASP A 15 4.04 -2.44 10.94
C ASP A 15 3.71 -2.44 9.45
N ASN A 16 2.66 -1.69 9.06
CA ASN A 16 2.28 -1.43 7.69
C ASN A 16 1.50 -0.10 7.63
N LEU A 17 1.33 0.45 6.43
CA LEU A 17 0.60 1.69 6.20
C LEU A 17 -0.92 1.48 6.02
N ASP A 18 -1.51 0.42 6.59
CA ASP A 18 -2.95 0.18 6.52
C ASP A 18 -3.75 1.39 7.03
N GLY A 19 -4.77 1.81 6.27
CA GLY A 19 -5.57 3.00 6.57
C GLY A 19 -4.91 4.35 6.23
N ILE A 20 -3.63 4.36 5.84
CA ILE A 20 -2.90 5.54 5.38
C ILE A 20 -2.77 5.53 3.85
N VAL A 21 -2.51 4.35 3.29
CA VAL A 21 -2.33 4.13 1.84
C VAL A 21 -3.33 3.12 1.31
N GLN A 22 -3.64 3.22 0.02
CA GLN A 22 -4.35 2.15 -0.68
C GLN A 22 -3.32 1.17 -1.22
N TYR A 23 -3.53 -0.13 -0.99
CA TYR A 23 -2.68 -1.16 -1.57
C TYR A 23 -3.31 -1.66 -2.86
N ALA A 24 -2.52 -1.63 -3.93
CA ALA A 24 -2.85 -2.26 -5.19
C ALA A 24 -2.13 -3.61 -5.30
N TYR A 25 -2.90 -4.64 -5.63
CA TYR A 25 -2.43 -6.01 -5.80
C TYR A 25 -2.48 -6.40 -7.26
N LYS A 26 -1.36 -6.84 -7.81
CA LYS A 26 -1.25 -7.27 -9.21
C LYS A 26 -0.69 -8.68 -9.28
N PRO A 27 -1.22 -9.57 -10.15
CA PRO A 27 -0.70 -10.92 -10.26
C PRO A 27 0.73 -10.92 -10.83
N ASN A 28 1.62 -11.69 -10.20
CA ASN A 28 2.94 -11.96 -10.73
C ASN A 28 2.86 -13.00 -11.85
N LEU A 29 2.98 -12.54 -13.08
CA LEU A 29 2.80 -13.38 -14.27
C LEU A 29 3.87 -14.46 -14.41
N LYS A 30 5.05 -14.24 -13.82
CA LYS A 30 6.17 -15.20 -13.89
C LYS A 30 5.88 -16.46 -13.09
N THR A 31 5.21 -16.32 -11.94
CA THR A 31 4.93 -17.43 -11.02
C THR A 31 3.53 -18.01 -11.25
N LEU A 32 2.53 -17.15 -11.46
CA LEU A 32 1.15 -17.58 -11.71
C LEU A 32 0.91 -18.13 -13.12
N GLY A 33 1.74 -17.76 -14.10
CA GLY A 33 1.63 -18.27 -15.47
C GLY A 33 1.77 -19.80 -15.56
N PRO A 34 2.84 -20.40 -15.02
CA PRO A 34 3.01 -21.85 -14.95
C PRO A 34 1.96 -22.56 -14.09
N LYS A 35 1.54 -21.98 -12.95
CA LYS A 35 0.59 -22.60 -12.01
C LYS A 35 -0.86 -22.55 -12.54
N TYR A 36 -1.29 -21.40 -13.06
CA TYR A 36 -2.70 -21.08 -13.31
C TYR A 36 -2.94 -20.50 -14.71
N GLY A 37 -2.15 -20.88 -15.72
CA GLY A 37 -2.19 -20.26 -17.06
C GLY A 37 -3.59 -20.08 -17.69
N LYS A 38 -4.53 -21.01 -17.44
CA LYS A 38 -5.93 -20.89 -17.89
C LYS A 38 -6.74 -19.82 -17.14
N LEU A 39 -6.46 -19.65 -15.84
CA LEU A 39 -7.13 -18.69 -14.95
C LEU A 39 -6.38 -17.34 -14.89
N LEU A 40 -5.18 -17.23 -15.48
CA LEU A 40 -4.35 -16.03 -15.44
C LEU A 40 -5.08 -14.79 -15.99
N GLY A 41 -5.90 -14.95 -17.03
CA GLY A 41 -6.70 -13.86 -17.58
C GLY A 41 -7.74 -13.35 -16.59
N MET A 42 -8.35 -14.26 -15.82
CA MET A 42 -9.31 -13.94 -14.76
C MET A 42 -8.60 -13.28 -13.58
N LEU A 43 -7.49 -13.85 -13.11
CA LEU A 43 -6.65 -13.28 -12.04
C LEU A 43 -6.20 -11.85 -12.37
N ARG A 44 -5.78 -11.56 -13.61
CA ARG A 44 -5.44 -10.21 -14.05
C ARG A 44 -6.59 -9.22 -13.92
N LYS A 45 -7.82 -9.68 -14.12
CA LYS A 45 -9.00 -8.85 -14.13
C LYS A 45 -9.58 -8.67 -12.74
N ASP A 46 -9.71 -9.75 -11.97
CA ASP A 46 -10.53 -9.74 -10.76
C ASP A 46 -9.68 -9.61 -9.48
N LEU A 47 -8.41 -10.06 -9.47
CA LEU A 47 -7.51 -9.91 -8.31
C LEU A 47 -7.38 -8.45 -7.86
N PRO A 48 -7.17 -7.46 -8.76
CA PRO A 48 -7.05 -6.06 -8.34
C PRO A 48 -8.35 -5.47 -7.78
N ASN A 49 -9.50 -6.12 -8.00
CA ASN A 49 -10.82 -5.67 -7.55
C ASN A 49 -11.27 -6.36 -6.26
N LEU A 50 -10.48 -7.30 -5.72
CA LEU A 50 -10.78 -7.92 -4.44
C LEU A 50 -10.63 -6.91 -3.31
N ALA A 51 -11.41 -7.12 -2.24
CA ALA A 51 -11.29 -6.36 -1.02
C ALA A 51 -9.84 -6.48 -0.47
N PRO A 52 -9.11 -5.37 -0.27
CA PRO A 52 -7.70 -5.38 0.14
C PRO A 52 -7.41 -6.21 1.40
N GLU A 53 -8.40 -6.34 2.29
CA GLU A 53 -8.31 -7.10 3.54
C GLU A 53 -8.15 -8.61 3.29
N ILE A 54 -8.69 -9.12 2.18
CA ILE A 54 -8.55 -10.53 1.79
C ILE A 54 -7.09 -10.83 1.43
N LEU A 55 -6.41 -9.89 0.78
CA LEU A 55 -5.06 -10.04 0.27
C LEU A 55 -3.98 -9.51 1.24
N ALA A 56 -4.40 -8.79 2.29
CA ALA A 56 -3.50 -8.25 3.32
C ALA A 56 -2.53 -9.28 3.93
N PRO A 57 -2.90 -10.56 4.17
CA PRO A 57 -1.97 -11.55 4.70
C PRO A 57 -0.74 -11.81 3.81
N LEU A 58 -0.83 -11.58 2.49
CA LEU A 58 0.30 -11.74 1.58
C LEU A 58 1.45 -10.79 1.92
N ARG A 59 1.15 -9.60 2.46
CA ARG A 59 2.17 -8.63 2.89
C ARG A 59 2.91 -9.05 4.16
N SER A 60 2.27 -9.86 5.01
CA SER A 60 2.90 -10.42 6.21
C SER A 60 3.58 -11.77 5.95
N GLY A 61 3.66 -12.19 4.69
CA GLY A 61 4.30 -13.45 4.29
C GLY A 61 3.40 -14.68 4.42
N SER A 62 2.10 -14.50 4.65
CA SER A 62 1.13 -15.60 4.76
C SER A 62 0.46 -15.88 3.42
N ASN A 63 0.20 -17.15 3.12
CA ASN A 63 -0.57 -17.55 1.94
C ASN A 63 -2.05 -17.17 2.09
N VAL A 64 -2.74 -16.99 0.96
CA VAL A 64 -4.18 -16.68 0.90
C VAL A 64 -4.86 -17.59 -0.11
N SER A 65 -5.97 -18.21 0.28
CA SER A 65 -6.82 -18.97 -0.63
C SER A 65 -8.01 -18.13 -1.09
N ILE A 66 -8.22 -18.04 -2.40
CA ILE A 66 -9.36 -17.36 -3.01
C ILE A 66 -10.11 -18.31 -3.94
N GLU A 67 -11.42 -18.11 -4.10
CA GLU A 67 -12.20 -18.85 -5.11
C GLU A 67 -12.34 -17.99 -6.37
N MET A 68 -11.89 -18.52 -7.52
CA MET A 68 -12.02 -17.86 -8.82
C MET A 68 -12.30 -18.89 -9.91
N GLY A 69 -13.28 -18.60 -10.76
CA GLY A 69 -13.64 -19.49 -11.88
C GLY A 69 -14.16 -20.87 -11.45
N GLY A 70 -14.63 -21.01 -10.20
CA GLY A 70 -15.07 -22.27 -9.63
C GLY A 70 -13.94 -23.16 -9.09
N GLU A 71 -12.71 -22.67 -9.03
CA GLU A 71 -11.56 -23.35 -8.45
C GLU A 71 -11.01 -22.54 -7.25
N THR A 72 -10.49 -23.24 -6.25
CA THR A 72 -9.72 -22.62 -5.17
C THR A 72 -8.28 -22.40 -5.63
N ILE A 73 -7.85 -21.15 -5.62
CA ILE A 73 -6.50 -20.71 -5.96
C ILE A 73 -5.79 -20.37 -4.66
N GLU A 74 -4.63 -20.97 -4.41
CA GLU A 74 -3.75 -20.61 -3.31
C GLU A 74 -2.68 -19.64 -3.83
N LEU A 75 -2.63 -18.45 -3.23
CA LEU A 75 -1.68 -17.40 -3.55
C LEU A 75 -0.59 -17.37 -2.47
N GLU A 76 0.65 -17.51 -2.91
CA GLU A 76 1.83 -17.25 -2.08
C GLU A 76 2.21 -15.76 -2.17
N PRO A 77 2.97 -15.21 -1.20
CA PRO A 77 3.43 -13.82 -1.26
C PRO A 77 4.12 -13.44 -2.58
N ASP A 78 4.93 -14.35 -3.13
CA ASP A 78 5.66 -14.14 -4.40
C ASP A 78 4.74 -14.18 -5.63
N ASP A 79 3.51 -14.67 -5.50
CA ASP A 79 2.52 -14.73 -6.58
C ASP A 79 1.83 -13.39 -6.82
N VAL A 80 1.96 -12.42 -5.91
CA VAL A 80 1.28 -11.13 -5.97
C VAL A 80 2.27 -9.99 -5.77
N LEU A 81 2.33 -9.11 -6.76
CA LEU A 81 3.05 -7.85 -6.68
C LEU A 81 2.18 -6.86 -5.90
N VAL A 82 2.70 -6.37 -4.77
CA VAL A 82 2.04 -5.37 -3.94
C VAL A 82 2.68 -4.01 -4.21
N SER A 83 1.85 -3.00 -4.44
CA SER A 83 2.27 -1.60 -4.56
C SER A 83 1.36 -0.69 -3.76
N THR A 84 1.89 0.42 -3.25
CA THR A 84 1.10 1.44 -2.57
C THR A 84 0.65 2.52 -3.56
N GLU A 85 -0.62 2.87 -3.54
CA GLU A 85 -1.19 4.03 -4.23
C GLU A 85 -1.42 5.17 -3.23
N GLN A 86 -1.11 6.39 -3.67
CA GLN A 86 -1.25 7.59 -2.85
C GLN A 86 -2.72 7.87 -2.52
N SER A 87 -2.98 8.05 -1.22
CA SER A 87 -4.24 8.65 -0.75
C SER A 87 -4.15 10.17 -0.88
N SER A 88 -5.26 10.87 -1.12
CA SER A 88 -5.27 12.33 -1.32
C SER A 88 -4.76 13.12 -0.11
N GLU A 89 -4.84 12.55 1.08
CA GLU A 89 -4.46 13.19 2.36
C GLU A 89 -3.02 12.87 2.79
N TRP A 90 -2.29 12.07 2.01
CA TRP A 90 -0.96 11.57 2.36
C TRP A 90 -0.02 11.56 1.15
N GLY A 91 1.13 12.23 1.28
CA GLY A 91 2.25 12.04 0.37
C GLY A 91 3.00 10.77 0.77
N THR A 92 3.16 9.83 -0.16
CA THR A 92 3.87 8.55 0.10
C THR A 92 5.11 8.41 -0.77
N ALA A 93 6.15 7.81 -0.22
CA ALA A 93 7.36 7.41 -0.92
C ALA A 93 7.78 5.99 -0.49
N ASP A 94 8.27 5.22 -1.44
CA ASP A 94 8.86 3.89 -1.23
C ASP A 94 10.28 3.92 -1.80
N ASP A 95 11.26 3.56 -1.00
CA ASP A 95 12.64 3.33 -1.45
C ASP A 95 13.24 2.13 -0.73
N SER A 96 13.74 1.17 -1.50
CA SER A 96 14.53 0.03 -1.02
C SER A 96 13.90 -0.74 0.16
N GLY A 97 12.56 -0.88 0.16
CA GLY A 97 11.81 -1.58 1.20
C GLY A 97 11.42 -0.73 2.42
N VAL A 98 11.73 0.56 2.40
CA VAL A 98 11.27 1.53 3.40
C VAL A 98 10.13 2.34 2.80
N GLN A 99 8.98 2.34 3.47
CA GLN A 99 7.84 3.17 3.11
C GLN A 99 7.65 4.30 4.11
N VAL A 100 7.46 5.50 3.59
CA VAL A 100 7.19 6.71 4.37
C VAL A 100 5.90 7.34 3.85
N ALA A 101 5.02 7.71 4.78
CA ALA A 101 3.83 8.50 4.50
C ALA A 101 3.84 9.79 5.34
N ILE A 102 3.61 10.93 4.70
CA ILE A 102 3.55 12.26 5.32
C ILE A 102 2.15 12.82 5.11
N SER A 103 1.48 13.22 6.20
CA SER A 103 0.16 13.84 6.10
C SER A 103 0.28 15.21 5.46
N THR A 104 -0.52 15.47 4.44
CA THR A 104 -0.62 16.78 3.77
C THR A 104 -1.78 17.62 4.30
N LYS A 105 -2.51 17.09 5.28
CA LYS A 105 -3.67 17.76 5.87
C LYS A 105 -3.21 18.92 6.77
N LEU A 106 -3.59 20.13 6.39
CA LEU A 106 -3.35 21.32 7.21
C LEU A 106 -4.27 21.32 8.44
N SER A 107 -3.67 21.43 9.63
CA SER A 107 -4.40 21.74 10.85
C SER A 107 -4.57 23.26 11.01
N PRO A 108 -5.55 23.73 11.79
CA PRO A 108 -5.67 25.16 12.09
C PRO A 108 -4.39 25.77 12.69
N GLU A 109 -3.70 25.04 13.56
CA GLU A 109 -2.42 25.46 14.16
C GLU A 109 -1.30 25.62 13.11
N LEU A 110 -1.22 24.70 12.12
CA LEU A 110 -0.24 24.81 11.03
C LEU A 110 -0.53 26.00 10.11
N ILE A 111 -1.80 26.35 9.93
CA ILE A 111 -2.20 27.54 9.17
C ILE A 111 -1.76 28.80 9.90
N GLU A 112 -1.99 28.90 11.21
CA GLU A 112 -1.56 30.03 12.02
C GLU A 112 -0.03 30.17 12.07
N GLU A 113 0.70 29.05 12.21
CA GLU A 113 2.17 29.03 12.16
C GLU A 113 2.69 29.52 10.80
N GLY A 114 2.08 29.07 9.70
CA GLY A 114 2.40 29.54 8.36
C GLY A 114 2.17 31.05 8.20
N MET A 115 1.03 31.56 8.65
CA MET A 115 0.74 33.00 8.64
C MET A 115 1.75 33.81 9.48
N ALA A 116 2.17 33.28 10.64
CA ALA A 116 3.17 33.93 11.47
C ALA A 116 4.56 33.97 10.80
N ARG A 117 4.93 32.91 10.06
CA ARG A 117 6.19 32.86 9.29
C ARG A 117 6.24 33.84 8.13
N ASP A 118 5.13 34.02 7.42
CA ASP A 118 5.06 34.96 6.28
C ASP A 118 5.09 36.43 6.70
N PHE A 119 4.78 36.73 7.96
CA PHE A 119 4.71 38.09 8.49
C PHE A 119 6.06 38.63 9.04
N VAL A 120 7.05 37.76 9.27
CA VAL A 120 8.38 38.12 9.82
C VAL A 120 9.37 38.45 8.71
#